data_AF-A0A1M5YVK7-F1
#
_entry.id   AF-A0A1M5YVK7-F1
#
_cell.length_a   1.000
_cell.length_b   1.000
_cell.length_c   1.000
_cell.angle_alpha   90.00
_cell.angle_beta   90.00
_cell.angle_gamma   90.00
#
_symmetry.space_group_name_H-M   'P 1'
#
loop_
_entity.id
_entity.type
_entity.pdbx_description
1 polymer ?
#
loop_
_entity_poly.entity_id
_entity_poly.type
_entity_poly.pdbx_seq_one_letter_code
_entity_poly.pdbx_strand_id
1 'polypeptide(L)'
;MNIGDQILFLRKNKGITQEQLAQKLGITNQAVSKWESGQCMPDIQLLPDIAAFFNVSIDKLMGVEPGANDDDILLTINDQIQSAETGTEYSKVMKIVKALHAIVLVMESRKEESGYPEFGMDETIEHAVCNEWGLSSIAIPQIVTTMRRGNVFFSDDQKLYDENSIKKISGLMKKLSDKLTLTVLFAIYDITSKDEKKRAFIDEICELTDLSKEIVETVLGGDISFFLDKKEDGSFRIKGEYMNLPPVLSVLYPAL
;
A
#
# COMPACT_ATOMS: atom_id res chain seq x y z
N MET A 1 22.70 -10.13 -16.30
CA MET A 1 23.47 -11.30 -15.84
C MET A 1 22.66 -12.54 -16.17
N ASN A 2 23.24 -13.60 -16.72
CA ASN A 2 22.50 -14.84 -16.98
C ASN A 2 22.50 -15.73 -15.72
N ILE A 3 21.52 -16.64 -15.58
CA ILE A 3 21.41 -17.59 -14.47
C ILE A 3 22.70 -18.43 -14.29
N GLY A 4 23.37 -18.79 -15.38
CA GLY A 4 24.64 -19.50 -15.35
C GLY A 4 25.76 -18.71 -14.65
N ASP A 5 25.88 -17.42 -14.96
CA ASP A 5 26.84 -16.52 -14.33
C ASP A 5 26.50 -16.31 -12.84
N GLN A 6 25.21 -16.28 -12.51
CA GLN A 6 24.73 -16.09 -11.14
C GLN A 6 24.95 -17.33 -10.28
N ILE A 7 24.74 -18.53 -10.82
CA ILE A 7 25.08 -19.80 -10.16
C ILE A 7 26.60 -19.86 -9.91
N LEU A 8 27.42 -19.49 -10.90
CA LEU A 8 28.87 -19.43 -10.76
C LEU A 8 29.29 -18.46 -9.64
N PHE A 9 28.68 -17.28 -9.59
CA PHE A 9 28.92 -16.26 -8.58
C PHE A 9 28.54 -16.75 -7.17
N LEU A 10 27.32 -17.26 -6.99
CA LEU A 10 26.83 -17.78 -5.71
C LEU A 10 27.66 -18.98 -5.22
N ARG A 11 28.06 -19.88 -6.13
CA ARG A 11 28.92 -21.02 -5.82
C ARG A 11 30.29 -20.58 -5.31
N LYS A 12 30.93 -19.62 -6.00
CA LYS A 12 32.22 -19.08 -5.58
C LYS A 12 32.13 -18.35 -4.25
N ASN A 13 31.08 -17.56 -4.01
CA ASN A 13 30.86 -16.87 -2.73
C ASN A 13 30.65 -17.83 -1.56
N LYS A 14 30.01 -18.98 -1.82
CA LYS A 14 29.84 -20.04 -0.81
C LYS A 14 31.09 -20.93 -0.63
N GLY A 15 32.14 -20.72 -1.44
CA GLY A 15 33.42 -21.42 -1.34
C GLY A 15 33.40 -22.90 -1.72
N ILE A 16 32.41 -23.35 -2.50
CA ILE A 16 32.23 -24.77 -2.84
C ILE A 16 32.65 -25.08 -4.29
N THR A 17 32.99 -26.34 -4.55
CA THR A 17 33.32 -26.85 -5.89
C THR A 17 32.08 -27.20 -6.71
N GLN A 18 32.23 -27.33 -8.03
CA GLN A 18 31.14 -27.79 -8.91
C GLN A 18 30.66 -29.19 -8.55
N GLU A 19 31.57 -30.10 -8.18
CA GLU A 19 31.27 -31.44 -7.66
C GLU A 19 30.36 -31.39 -6.42
N GLN A 20 30.67 -30.52 -5.46
CA GLN A 20 29.91 -30.41 -4.22
C GLN A 20 28.51 -29.85 -4.46
N LEU A 21 28.36 -28.89 -5.37
CA LEU A 21 27.05 -28.39 -5.79
C LEU A 21 26.23 -29.49 -6.47
N ALA A 22 26.86 -30.22 -7.39
CA ALA A 22 26.23 -31.31 -8.12
C ALA A 22 25.73 -32.42 -7.18
N GLN A 23 26.55 -32.81 -6.19
CA GLN A 23 26.20 -33.81 -5.20
C GLN A 23 24.99 -33.38 -4.34
N LYS A 24 24.90 -32.09 -4.01
CA LYS A 24 23.79 -31.55 -3.19
C LYS A 24 22.47 -31.45 -3.94
N LEU A 25 22.52 -31.24 -5.24
CA LEU A 25 21.35 -31.15 -6.11
C LEU A 25 21.00 -32.50 -6.77
N GLY A 26 21.77 -33.56 -6.52
CA GLY A 26 21.53 -34.89 -7.11
C GLY A 26 21.78 -34.96 -8.62
N ILE A 27 22.66 -34.11 -9.15
CA ILE A 27 22.98 -33.99 -10.58
C ILE A 27 24.46 -34.31 -10.85
N THR A 28 24.85 -34.32 -12.12
CA THR A 28 26.25 -34.55 -12.52
C THR A 28 27.08 -33.26 -12.46
N ASN A 29 28.38 -33.36 -12.15
CA ASN A 29 29.30 -32.23 -12.21
C ASN A 29 29.30 -31.57 -13.61
N GLN A 30 29.20 -32.39 -14.66
CA GLN A 30 29.11 -31.91 -16.04
C GLN A 30 27.89 -31.01 -16.30
N ALA A 31 26.76 -31.24 -15.62
CA ALA A 31 25.59 -30.37 -15.73
C ALA A 31 25.88 -28.97 -15.17
N VAL A 32 26.46 -28.90 -13.97
CA VAL A 32 26.88 -27.63 -13.34
C VAL A 32 27.89 -26.88 -14.20
N SER A 33 28.89 -27.58 -14.75
CA SER A 33 29.89 -26.98 -15.64
C SER A 33 29.26 -26.36 -16.90
N LYS A 34 28.25 -27.02 -17.50
CA LYS A 34 27.53 -26.50 -18.66
C LYS A 34 26.64 -25.30 -18.32
N TRP A 35 26.06 -25.25 -17.12
CA TRP A 35 25.31 -24.09 -16.65
C TRP A 35 26.22 -22.87 -16.48
N GLU A 36 27.34 -23.05 -15.77
CA GLU A 36 28.28 -21.96 -15.46
C GLU A 36 29.05 -21.46 -16.70
N SER A 37 29.11 -22.24 -17.78
CA SER A 37 29.68 -21.84 -19.07
C SER A 37 28.64 -21.34 -20.08
N GLY A 38 27.36 -21.27 -19.69
CA GLY A 38 26.27 -20.80 -20.54
C GLY A 38 25.89 -21.74 -21.69
N GLN A 39 26.37 -22.98 -21.68
CA GLN A 39 26.09 -23.97 -22.73
C GLN A 39 24.69 -24.59 -22.62
N CYS A 40 24.14 -24.68 -21.40
CA CYS A 40 22.75 -25.05 -21.18
C CYS A 40 22.21 -24.38 -19.92
N MET A 41 20.88 -24.37 -19.77
CA MET A 41 20.21 -23.86 -18.58
C MET A 41 19.83 -24.99 -17.62
N PRO A 42 19.72 -24.71 -16.31
CA PRO A 42 19.07 -25.63 -15.38
C PRO A 42 17.61 -25.84 -15.78
N ASP A 43 17.10 -27.05 -15.52
CA ASP A 43 15.68 -27.34 -15.69
C ASP A 43 14.87 -26.44 -14.75
N ILE A 44 13.70 -25.97 -15.21
CA ILE A 44 12.78 -25.17 -14.41
C ILE A 44 12.41 -25.88 -13.10
N GLN A 45 12.33 -27.21 -13.11
CA GLN A 45 12.02 -28.01 -11.92
C GLN A 45 13.14 -27.98 -10.86
N LEU A 46 14.38 -27.70 -11.27
CA LEU A 46 15.54 -27.63 -10.36
C LEU A 46 15.75 -26.22 -9.76
N LEU A 47 15.07 -25.20 -10.29
CA LEU A 47 15.24 -23.81 -9.82
C LEU A 47 14.90 -23.62 -8.34
N PRO A 48 13.82 -24.19 -7.79
CA PRO A 48 13.51 -24.07 -6.36
C PRO A 48 14.60 -24.67 -5.48
N ASP A 49 15.15 -25.82 -5.88
CA ASP A 49 16.20 -26.51 -5.12
C ASP A 49 17.53 -25.75 -5.16
N ILE A 50 17.87 -25.18 -6.32
CA ILE A 50 19.06 -24.31 -6.47
C ILE A 50 18.89 -23.04 -5.61
N ALA A 51 17.72 -22.39 -5.67
CA ALA A 51 17.42 -21.18 -4.90
C ALA A 51 17.48 -21.46 -3.38
N ALA A 52 16.86 -22.56 -2.93
CA ALA A 52 16.91 -23.01 -1.54
C ALA A 52 18.34 -23.36 -1.10
N PHE A 53 19.12 -24.03 -1.95
CA PHE A 53 20.51 -24.38 -1.65
C PHE A 53 21.38 -23.14 -1.42
N PHE A 54 21.19 -22.08 -2.19
CA PHE A 54 21.92 -20.81 -2.03
C PHE A 54 21.27 -19.81 -1.07
N ASN A 55 20.08 -20.13 -0.53
CA ASN A 55 19.27 -19.25 0.31
C ASN A 55 18.98 -17.89 -0.34
N VAL A 56 18.58 -17.92 -1.61
CA VAL A 56 18.20 -16.75 -2.41
C VAL A 56 16.80 -16.95 -3.00
N SER A 57 16.11 -15.89 -3.39
CA SER A 57 14.88 -16.02 -4.18
C SER A 57 15.19 -16.50 -5.60
N ILE A 58 14.19 -17.10 -6.26
CA ILE A 58 14.30 -17.49 -7.67
C ILE A 58 14.60 -16.26 -8.54
N ASP A 59 14.02 -15.09 -8.22
CA ASP A 59 14.30 -13.83 -8.90
C ASP A 59 15.78 -13.47 -8.83
N LYS A 60 16.37 -13.52 -7.63
CA LYS A 60 17.79 -13.24 -7.42
C LYS A 60 18.69 -14.29 -8.07
N LEU A 61 18.25 -15.55 -8.14
CA LEU A 61 18.93 -16.60 -8.88
C LEU A 61 18.93 -16.34 -10.40
N MET A 62 17.84 -15.81 -10.94
CA MET A 62 17.72 -15.45 -12.36
C MET A 62 18.46 -14.17 -12.75
N GLY A 63 19.19 -13.55 -11.81
CA GLY A 63 19.88 -12.28 -12.03
C GLY A 63 18.92 -11.08 -12.11
N VAL A 64 17.69 -11.25 -11.63
CA VAL A 64 16.76 -10.15 -11.35
C VAL A 64 17.12 -9.66 -9.95
N GLU A 65 17.87 -8.57 -9.86
CA GLU A 65 18.04 -7.91 -8.57
C GLU A 65 16.69 -7.30 -8.17
N PRO A 66 16.08 -7.68 -7.03
CA PRO A 66 15.21 -6.72 -6.37
C PRO A 66 16.11 -5.53 -6.07
N GLY A 67 15.88 -4.40 -6.72
CA GLY A 67 16.68 -3.20 -6.52
C GLY A 67 16.81 -2.94 -5.03
N ALA A 68 18.01 -3.17 -4.50
CA ALA A 68 18.38 -2.72 -3.18
C ALA A 68 18.56 -1.21 -3.30
N ASN A 69 17.47 -0.47 -3.12
CA ASN A 69 17.62 0.93 -2.77
C ASN A 69 17.90 0.97 -1.26
N ASP A 70 19.18 1.04 -0.92
CA ASP A 70 19.63 1.74 0.31
C ASP A 70 19.22 3.23 0.26
N ASP A 71 18.74 3.72 -0.88
CA ASP A 71 18.19 5.07 -1.06
C ASP A 71 16.67 5.09 -0.97
N ASP A 72 16.12 4.54 0.10
CA ASP A 72 14.94 5.17 0.64
C ASP A 72 15.25 5.59 2.07
N ILE A 73 16.01 6.70 2.14
CA ILE A 73 15.98 7.61 3.28
C ILE A 73 14.53 7.77 3.77
N LEU A 74 13.52 7.73 2.88
CA LEU A 74 12.12 7.69 3.26
C LEU A 74 11.70 6.41 4.01
N LEU A 75 12.09 5.19 3.61
CA LEU A 75 11.80 3.98 4.42
C LEU A 75 12.51 4.02 5.77
N THR A 76 13.77 4.44 5.79
CA THR A 76 14.55 4.50 7.04
C THR A 76 14.01 5.57 7.99
N ILE A 77 13.62 6.73 7.45
CA ILE A 77 12.92 7.78 8.20
C ILE A 77 11.56 7.26 8.64
N ASN A 78 10.80 6.56 7.79
CA ASN A 78 9.47 6.03 8.12
C ASN A 78 9.53 4.94 9.21
N ASP A 79 10.54 4.07 9.22
CA ASP A 79 10.75 3.09 10.28
C ASP A 79 11.14 3.78 11.60
N GLN A 80 12.02 4.79 11.57
CA GLN A 80 12.38 5.56 12.77
C GLN A 80 11.18 6.36 13.31
N ILE A 81 10.39 6.93 12.42
CA ILE A 81 9.10 7.59 12.68
C ILE A 81 8.11 6.65 13.36
N GLN A 82 7.97 5.42 12.86
CA GLN A 82 7.03 4.44 13.39
C GLN A 82 7.50 3.81 14.69
N SER A 83 8.82 3.78 14.91
CA SER A 83 9.43 3.32 16.16
C SER A 83 9.44 4.36 17.29
N ALA A 84 9.14 5.63 17.00
CA ALA A 84 9.11 6.70 17.99
C ALA A 84 7.78 6.65 18.76
N GLU A 85 7.85 6.38 20.08
CA GLU A 85 6.67 6.29 20.94
C GLU A 85 5.82 7.57 20.89
N THR A 86 4.51 7.35 20.74
CA THR A 86 3.45 8.34 20.53
C THR A 86 3.46 9.51 21.52
N GLY A 87 3.60 10.73 20.99
CA GLY A 87 3.44 11.98 21.75
C GLY A 87 3.47 13.24 20.88
N THR A 88 3.07 14.38 21.47
CA THR A 88 2.96 15.72 20.83
C THR A 88 4.27 16.25 20.22
N GLU A 89 5.40 15.62 20.51
CA GLU A 89 6.73 15.92 19.96
C GLU A 89 6.92 15.38 18.54
N TYR A 90 6.43 14.18 18.25
CA TYR A 90 6.56 13.55 16.94
C TYR A 90 5.88 14.36 15.82
N SER A 91 4.69 14.91 16.11
CA SER A 91 3.97 15.81 15.20
C SER A 91 4.73 17.12 14.94
N LYS A 92 5.47 17.64 15.93
CA LYS A 92 6.27 18.86 15.80
C LYS A 92 7.53 18.60 14.98
N VAL A 93 8.21 17.49 15.23
CA VAL A 93 9.38 17.05 14.45
C VAL A 93 9.01 16.87 12.98
N MET A 94 7.88 16.24 12.69
CA MET A 94 7.41 16.07 11.31
C MET A 94 7.08 17.39 10.60
N LYS A 95 6.58 18.40 11.30
CA LYS A 95 6.36 19.73 10.72
C LYS A 95 7.68 20.42 10.34
N ILE A 96 8.71 20.26 11.17
CA ILE A 96 10.04 20.81 10.93
C ILE A 96 10.70 20.13 9.72
N VAL A 97 10.61 18.80 9.63
CA VAL A 97 11.16 18.03 8.50
C VAL A 97 10.48 18.42 7.18
N LYS A 98 9.15 18.60 7.18
CA LYS A 98 8.40 19.06 5.99
C LYS A 98 8.80 20.47 5.55
N ALA A 99 9.00 21.38 6.49
CA ALA A 99 9.46 22.74 6.19
C ALA A 99 10.87 22.75 5.59
N LEU A 100 11.79 21.94 6.13
CA LEU A 100 13.15 21.80 5.61
C LEU A 100 13.17 21.22 4.19
N HIS A 101 12.37 20.20 3.93
CA HIS A 101 12.26 19.61 2.58
C HIS A 101 11.70 20.61 1.56
N ALA A 102 10.70 21.40 1.93
CA ALA A 102 10.15 22.45 1.08
C ALA A 102 11.18 23.54 0.74
N ILE A 103 12.02 23.93 1.71
CA ILE A 103 13.13 24.86 1.50
C ILE A 103 14.11 24.32 0.47
N VAL A 104 14.51 23.05 0.59
CA VAL A 104 15.42 22.40 -0.36
C VAL A 104 14.83 22.36 -1.77
N LEU A 105 13.56 21.98 -1.91
CA LEU A 105 12.85 21.98 -3.20
C LEU A 105 12.79 23.36 -3.86
N VAL A 106 12.51 24.41 -3.08
CA VAL A 106 12.50 25.79 -3.59
C VAL A 106 13.90 26.20 -4.05
N MET A 107 14.94 25.85 -3.29
CA MET A 107 16.33 26.12 -3.68
C MET A 107 16.73 25.39 -4.96
N GLU A 108 16.29 24.14 -5.15
CA GLU A 108 16.51 23.37 -6.37
C GLU A 108 15.74 23.95 -7.57
N SER A 109 14.50 24.39 -7.37
CA SER A 109 13.69 25.00 -8.43
C SER A 109 14.29 26.30 -9.01
N ARG A 110 15.11 27.00 -8.22
CA ARG A 110 15.80 28.24 -8.61
C ARG A 110 17.08 27.99 -9.42
N LYS A 111 17.47 26.74 -9.65
CA LYS A 111 18.57 26.42 -10.56
C LYS A 111 18.08 26.57 -12.00
N GLU A 112 18.85 27.26 -12.83
CA GLU A 112 18.49 27.59 -14.22
C GLU A 112 18.14 26.36 -15.09
N GLU A 113 18.67 25.18 -14.75
CA GLU A 113 18.46 23.93 -15.50
C GLU A 113 17.40 23.00 -14.88
N SER A 114 16.73 23.42 -13.80
CA SER A 114 15.89 22.49 -13.02
C SER A 114 14.63 22.02 -13.76
N GLY A 115 14.14 22.83 -14.71
CA GLY A 115 12.87 22.60 -15.41
C GLY A 115 11.63 22.78 -14.53
N TYR A 116 11.80 23.17 -13.25
CA TYR A 116 10.70 23.42 -12.33
C TYR A 116 10.27 24.90 -12.37
N PRO A 117 8.98 25.21 -12.18
CA PRO A 117 8.52 26.57 -11.96
C PRO A 117 9.20 27.19 -10.74
N GLU A 118 9.56 28.47 -10.77
CA GLU A 118 10.06 29.15 -9.57
C GLU A 118 8.94 29.25 -8.51
N PHE A 119 9.20 28.67 -7.35
CA PHE A 119 8.25 28.69 -6.23
C PHE A 119 8.60 29.79 -5.21
N GLY A 120 7.54 30.46 -4.71
CA GLY A 120 7.63 31.39 -3.58
C GLY A 120 7.91 30.65 -2.29
N MET A 121 8.96 31.05 -1.56
CA MET A 121 9.48 30.30 -0.40
C MET A 121 8.48 30.27 0.75
N ASP A 122 7.87 31.42 1.06
CA ASP A 122 6.96 31.56 2.21
C ASP A 122 5.65 30.79 2.00
N GLU A 123 5.03 30.91 0.82
CA GLU A 123 3.82 30.14 0.47
C GLU A 123 4.10 28.63 0.46
N THR A 124 5.25 28.19 -0.07
CA THR A 124 5.59 26.76 -0.15
C THR A 124 5.84 26.15 1.22
N ILE A 125 6.49 26.89 2.13
CA ILE A 125 6.72 26.46 3.51
C ILE A 125 5.38 26.41 4.27
N GLU A 126 4.53 27.42 4.12
CA GLU A 126 3.20 27.46 4.74
C GLU A 126 2.34 26.29 4.25
N HIS A 127 2.36 26.00 2.95
CA HIS A 127 1.70 24.84 2.37
C HIS A 127 2.28 23.50 2.87
N ALA A 128 3.61 23.35 2.94
CA ALA A 128 4.25 22.11 3.42
C ALA A 128 4.01 21.83 4.91
N VAL A 129 3.88 22.89 5.72
CA VAL A 129 3.57 22.80 7.15
C VAL A 129 2.07 22.52 7.39
N CYS A 130 1.20 22.99 6.49
CA CYS A 130 -0.26 22.93 6.68
C CYS A 130 -1.00 21.87 5.83
N ASN A 131 -0.51 21.37 4.68
CA ASN A 131 -1.21 20.39 3.80
C ASN A 131 -0.33 19.59 2.80
N GLU A 132 -0.93 18.53 2.23
CA GLU A 132 -0.35 17.37 1.51
C GLU A 132 0.13 17.65 0.07
N TRP A 133 1.32 17.12 -0.30
CA TRP A 133 1.80 17.06 -1.69
C TRP A 133 1.12 15.93 -2.47
N GLY A 134 1.02 16.09 -3.79
CA GLY A 134 0.75 15.00 -4.73
C GLY A 134 1.57 15.16 -6.02
N LEU A 135 2.39 14.15 -6.34
CA LEU A 135 2.96 13.89 -7.66
C LEU A 135 3.31 12.39 -7.76
N SER A 136 2.96 11.79 -8.91
CA SER A 136 3.04 10.35 -9.22
C SER A 136 4.45 9.77 -9.06
N SER A 137 4.59 8.68 -8.29
CA SER A 137 5.87 7.96 -8.10
C SER A 137 6.08 6.78 -9.06
N ILE A 138 5.21 6.56 -10.05
CA ILE A 138 5.30 5.42 -10.98
C ILE A 138 5.76 5.87 -12.37
N ALA A 139 6.88 5.28 -12.85
CA ALA A 139 7.47 5.51 -14.17
C ALA A 139 6.90 4.58 -15.27
N ILE A 140 5.63 4.19 -15.18
CA ILE A 140 4.95 3.38 -16.20
C ILE A 140 4.13 4.34 -17.08
N PRO A 141 4.41 4.47 -18.39
CA PRO A 141 3.75 5.45 -19.27
C PRO A 141 2.22 5.26 -19.40
N GLN A 142 1.69 4.12 -18.97
CA GLN A 142 0.30 3.71 -19.16
C GLN A 142 -0.58 3.97 -17.93
N ILE A 143 -0.01 4.31 -16.78
CA ILE A 143 -0.76 4.52 -15.54
C ILE A 143 -0.49 5.93 -15.02
N VAL A 144 -1.57 6.68 -14.78
CA VAL A 144 -1.50 7.98 -14.12
C VAL A 144 -1.80 7.80 -12.63
N THR A 145 -0.98 8.42 -11.78
CA THR A 145 -1.19 8.40 -10.32
C THR A 145 -1.49 9.80 -9.81
N THR A 146 -2.44 9.92 -8.89
CA THR A 146 -2.75 11.18 -8.20
C THR A 146 -3.02 10.93 -6.72
N MET A 147 -2.63 11.87 -5.86
CA MET A 147 -2.80 11.75 -4.41
C MET A 147 -3.74 12.84 -3.90
N ARG A 148 -4.69 12.48 -3.03
CA ARG A 148 -5.61 13.44 -2.42
C ARG A 148 -6.08 12.95 -1.04
N ARG A 149 -5.96 13.81 -0.03
CA ARG A 149 -6.40 13.52 1.36
C ARG A 149 -5.82 12.21 1.88
N GLY A 150 -4.54 11.97 1.61
CA GLY A 150 -3.84 10.74 1.96
C GLY A 150 -4.14 9.49 1.11
N ASN A 151 -5.04 9.57 0.12
CA ASN A 151 -5.36 8.45 -0.77
C ASN A 151 -4.56 8.53 -2.06
N VAL A 152 -4.04 7.39 -2.54
CA VAL A 152 -3.37 7.25 -3.84
C VAL A 152 -4.33 6.62 -4.83
N PHE A 153 -4.57 7.30 -5.95
CA PHE A 153 -5.44 6.86 -7.04
C PHE A 153 -4.59 6.50 -8.25
N PHE A 154 -4.90 5.36 -8.87
CA PHE A 154 -4.28 4.88 -10.10
C PHE A 154 -5.33 4.87 -11.21
N SER A 155 -4.97 5.32 -12.41
CA SER A 155 -5.80 5.20 -13.61
C SER A 155 -4.99 4.61 -14.76
N ASP A 156 -5.48 3.50 -15.33
CA ASP A 156 -4.88 2.78 -16.46
C ASP A 156 -5.35 3.30 -17.84
N ASP A 157 -6.37 4.19 -17.86
CA ASP A 157 -6.86 4.85 -19.06
C ASP A 157 -6.19 6.20 -19.35
N GLN A 158 -5.09 6.49 -18.64
CA GLN A 158 -4.34 7.75 -18.66
C GLN A 158 -5.17 9.01 -18.33
N LYS A 159 -6.41 8.88 -17.82
CA LYS A 159 -7.20 10.03 -17.43
C LYS A 159 -6.93 10.41 -15.98
N LEU A 160 -6.74 11.70 -15.76
CA LEU A 160 -6.93 12.29 -14.45
C LEU A 160 -8.45 12.38 -14.22
N TYR A 161 -8.94 11.66 -13.23
CA TYR A 161 -10.30 11.89 -12.74
C TYR A 161 -10.43 13.36 -12.32
N ASP A 162 -11.58 13.97 -12.59
CA ASP A 162 -11.78 15.37 -12.24
C ASP A 162 -11.66 15.57 -10.72
N GLU A 163 -11.22 16.78 -10.32
CA GLU A 163 -10.95 17.09 -8.92
C GLU A 163 -12.16 16.83 -8.01
N ASN A 164 -13.39 17.00 -8.53
CA ASN A 164 -14.60 16.76 -7.75
C ASN A 164 -14.82 15.27 -7.51
N SER A 165 -14.58 14.42 -8.51
CA SER A 165 -14.67 12.96 -8.37
C SER A 165 -13.65 12.42 -7.37
N ILE A 166 -12.39 12.85 -7.48
CA ILE A 166 -11.32 12.44 -6.54
C ILE A 166 -11.65 12.90 -5.12
N LYS A 167 -12.11 14.15 -4.95
CA LYS A 167 -12.50 14.71 -3.65
C LYS A 167 -13.67 13.94 -3.03
N LYS A 168 -14.66 13.54 -3.84
CA LYS A 168 -15.78 12.69 -3.39
C LYS A 168 -15.27 11.35 -2.91
N ILE A 169 -14.51 10.62 -3.73
CA ILE A 169 -14.00 9.28 -3.37
C ILE A 169 -13.11 9.35 -2.13
N SER A 170 -12.18 10.31 -2.08
CA SER A 170 -11.31 10.51 -0.91
C SER A 170 -12.11 10.81 0.36
N GLY A 171 -13.21 11.57 0.24
CA GLY A 171 -14.13 11.82 1.34
C GLY A 171 -14.84 10.56 1.83
N LEU A 172 -15.24 9.68 0.91
CA LEU A 172 -15.85 8.40 1.25
C LEU A 172 -14.84 7.45 1.91
N MET A 173 -13.63 7.33 1.36
CA MET A 173 -12.58 6.47 1.91
C MET A 173 -12.16 6.89 3.32
N LYS A 174 -12.05 8.20 3.58
CA LYS A 174 -11.75 8.72 4.92
C LYS A 174 -12.83 8.38 5.95
N LYS A 175 -14.10 8.32 5.54
CA LYS A 175 -15.21 7.91 6.41
C LYS A 175 -15.17 6.40 6.68
N LEU A 176 -14.78 5.63 5.68
CA LEU A 176 -14.70 4.17 5.73
C LEU A 176 -13.36 3.66 6.29
N SER A 177 -12.44 4.54 6.69
CA SER A 177 -11.18 4.15 7.34
C SER A 177 -11.28 4.01 8.85
N ASP A 178 -12.37 4.50 9.45
CA ASP A 178 -12.58 4.41 10.89
C ASP A 178 -13.09 3.02 11.29
N LYS A 179 -12.47 2.44 12.33
CA LYS A 179 -12.74 1.08 12.78
C LYS A 179 -14.19 0.92 13.25
N LEU A 180 -14.68 1.84 14.10
CA LEU A 180 -16.04 1.78 14.65
C LEU A 180 -17.07 1.92 13.53
N THR A 181 -16.78 2.78 12.58
CA THR A 181 -17.61 3.01 11.40
C THR A 181 -17.74 1.75 10.53
N LEU A 182 -16.63 1.04 10.29
CA LEU A 182 -16.66 -0.24 9.58
C LEU A 182 -17.41 -1.33 10.36
N THR A 183 -17.17 -1.44 11.67
CA THR A 183 -17.87 -2.42 12.54
C THR A 183 -19.38 -2.26 12.47
N VAL A 184 -19.89 -1.02 12.60
CA VAL A 184 -21.33 -0.74 12.50
C VAL A 184 -21.85 -1.02 11.09
N LEU A 185 -21.10 -0.65 10.05
CA LEU A 185 -21.49 -0.88 8.65
C LEU A 185 -21.60 -2.39 8.33
N PHE A 186 -20.65 -3.20 8.78
CA PHE A 186 -20.68 -4.66 8.62
C PHE A 186 -21.83 -5.29 9.39
N ALA A 187 -22.10 -4.83 10.61
CA ALA A 187 -23.24 -5.32 11.39
C ALA A 187 -24.59 -5.08 10.68
N ILE A 188 -24.79 -3.88 10.12
CA ILE A 188 -26.00 -3.59 9.33
C ILE A 188 -26.08 -4.49 8.10
N TYR A 189 -24.95 -4.73 7.42
CA TYR A 189 -24.90 -5.64 6.27
C TYR A 189 -25.27 -7.07 6.66
N ASP A 190 -24.71 -7.61 7.74
CA ASP A 190 -24.99 -8.98 8.19
C ASP A 190 -26.46 -9.17 8.58
N ILE A 191 -27.07 -8.16 9.20
CA ILE A 191 -28.49 -8.18 9.56
C ILE A 191 -29.38 -8.16 8.31
N THR A 192 -29.01 -7.40 7.27
CA THR A 192 -29.91 -7.05 6.15
C THR A 192 -29.61 -7.74 4.81
N SER A 193 -28.47 -8.40 4.67
CA SER A 193 -27.99 -8.98 3.41
C SER A 193 -28.84 -10.16 2.90
N LYS A 194 -29.42 -10.95 3.82
CA LYS A 194 -30.18 -12.18 3.47
C LYS A 194 -31.64 -11.94 3.12
N ASP A 195 -32.19 -10.76 3.42
CA ASP A 195 -33.60 -10.42 3.20
C ASP A 195 -33.73 -8.95 2.79
N GLU A 196 -34.27 -8.69 1.61
CA GLU A 196 -34.48 -7.35 1.04
C GLU A 196 -35.41 -6.45 1.86
N LYS A 197 -36.31 -7.04 2.64
CA LYS A 197 -37.28 -6.29 3.47
C LYS A 197 -36.78 -6.05 4.88
N LYS A 198 -35.78 -6.82 5.33
CA LYS A 198 -35.25 -6.71 6.69
C LYS A 198 -34.48 -5.40 6.86
N ARG A 199 -34.60 -4.78 8.03
CA ARG A 199 -33.89 -3.55 8.40
C ARG A 199 -33.28 -3.75 9.78
N ALA A 200 -32.17 -3.09 10.03
CA ALA A 200 -31.45 -3.19 11.29
C ALA A 200 -31.93 -2.13 12.28
N PHE A 201 -32.21 -2.54 13.51
CA PHE A 201 -32.45 -1.64 14.64
C PHE A 201 -31.17 -1.43 15.45
N ILE A 202 -31.11 -0.32 16.19
CA ILE A 202 -29.93 0.03 16.99
C ILE A 202 -29.61 -1.08 18.01
N ASP A 203 -30.64 -1.65 18.64
CA ASP A 203 -30.45 -2.68 19.66
C ASP A 203 -29.83 -3.97 19.04
N GLU A 204 -30.23 -4.36 17.82
CA GLU A 204 -29.62 -5.50 17.10
C GLU A 204 -28.16 -5.23 16.72
N ILE A 205 -27.84 -3.99 16.32
CA ILE A 205 -26.46 -3.60 15.99
C ILE A 205 -25.59 -3.63 17.25
N CYS A 206 -26.09 -3.14 18.37
CA CYS A 206 -25.41 -3.21 19.66
C CYS A 206 -25.12 -4.65 20.09
N GLU A 207 -26.12 -5.55 19.99
CA GLU A 207 -25.96 -6.97 20.31
C GLU A 207 -24.90 -7.66 19.46
N LEU A 208 -24.80 -7.30 18.17
CA LEU A 208 -23.86 -7.95 17.25
C LEU A 208 -22.43 -7.40 17.35
N THR A 209 -22.25 -6.18 17.88
CA THR A 209 -20.96 -5.48 17.91
C THR A 209 -20.38 -5.28 19.31
N ASP A 210 -21.13 -5.60 20.36
CA ASP A 210 -20.83 -5.28 21.76
C ASP A 210 -20.56 -3.78 22.02
N LEU A 211 -21.02 -2.89 21.14
CA LEU A 211 -20.87 -1.44 21.26
C LEU A 211 -22.01 -0.81 22.06
N SER A 212 -21.71 0.26 22.80
CA SER A 212 -22.74 1.02 23.50
C SER A 212 -23.67 1.76 22.54
N LYS A 213 -24.92 1.95 22.96
CA LYS A 213 -25.95 2.64 22.17
C LYS A 213 -25.52 4.05 21.74
N GLU A 214 -24.85 4.79 22.62
CA GLU A 214 -24.34 6.13 22.32
C GLU A 214 -23.31 6.12 21.18
N ILE A 215 -22.42 5.12 21.14
CA ILE A 215 -21.41 4.99 20.07
C ILE A 215 -22.09 4.68 18.75
N VAL A 216 -23.01 3.71 18.74
CA VAL A 216 -23.75 3.31 17.54
C VAL A 216 -24.58 4.47 16.99
N GLU A 217 -25.29 5.21 17.84
CA GLU A 217 -26.04 6.40 17.44
C GLU A 217 -25.16 7.51 16.86
N THR A 218 -23.99 7.73 17.46
CA THR A 218 -23.01 8.71 16.96
C THR A 218 -22.51 8.32 15.57
N VAL A 219 -22.18 7.05 15.35
CA VAL A 219 -21.71 6.55 14.06
C VAL A 219 -22.81 6.61 13.00
N LEU A 220 -24.03 6.17 13.34
CA LEU A 220 -25.20 6.22 12.45
C LEU A 220 -25.60 7.65 12.06
N GLY A 221 -25.47 8.61 12.99
CA GLY A 221 -25.74 10.03 12.77
C GLY A 221 -24.60 10.79 12.07
N GLY A 222 -23.39 10.22 12.09
CA GLY A 222 -22.19 10.83 11.56
C GLY A 222 -21.84 10.34 10.16
N ASP A 223 -20.68 9.71 10.05
CA ASP A 223 -19.98 9.51 8.79
C ASP A 223 -20.68 8.54 7.83
N ILE A 224 -21.36 7.51 8.35
CA ILE A 224 -22.06 6.51 7.52
C ILE A 224 -23.49 6.86 7.16
N SER A 225 -24.07 7.92 7.72
CA SER A 225 -25.45 8.35 7.40
C SER A 225 -25.71 8.47 5.90
N PHE A 226 -24.70 8.87 5.13
CA PHE A 226 -24.74 8.97 3.68
C PHE A 226 -25.03 7.64 2.97
N PHE A 227 -24.53 6.52 3.50
CA PHE A 227 -24.69 5.19 2.93
C PHE A 227 -25.99 4.50 3.33
N LEU A 228 -26.74 5.08 4.27
CA LEU A 228 -27.89 4.45 4.91
C LEU A 228 -29.22 5.07 4.46
N ASP A 229 -30.23 4.21 4.31
CA ASP A 229 -31.64 4.57 4.19
C ASP A 229 -32.31 4.43 5.57
N LYS A 230 -32.55 5.56 6.23
CA LYS A 230 -33.20 5.65 7.54
C LYS A 230 -34.70 5.87 7.38
N LYS A 231 -35.50 5.06 8.07
CA LYS A 231 -36.97 5.21 8.13
C LYS A 231 -37.41 5.91 9.42
N GLU A 232 -38.66 6.42 9.40
CA GLU A 232 -39.27 7.12 10.55
C GLU A 232 -39.41 6.24 11.79
N ASP A 233 -39.46 4.92 11.61
CA ASP A 233 -39.47 3.91 12.68
C ASP A 233 -38.09 3.70 13.34
N GLY A 234 -37.07 4.44 12.92
CA GLY A 234 -35.70 4.33 13.45
C GLY A 234 -34.91 3.14 12.93
N SER A 235 -35.40 2.45 11.88
CA SER A 235 -34.69 1.35 11.25
C SER A 235 -33.73 1.82 10.15
N PHE A 236 -32.65 1.07 9.98
CA PHE A 236 -31.56 1.37 9.04
C PHE A 236 -31.37 0.24 8.02
N ARG A 237 -31.01 0.62 6.79
CA ARG A 237 -30.55 -0.31 5.77
C ARG A 237 -29.50 0.38 4.92
N ILE A 238 -28.51 -0.35 4.40
CA ILE A 238 -27.58 0.21 3.41
C ILE A 238 -28.34 0.47 2.11
N LYS A 239 -28.17 1.66 1.52
CA LYS A 239 -28.79 1.99 0.22
C LYS A 239 -28.30 1.00 -0.84
N GLY A 240 -29.17 0.60 -1.76
CA GLY A 240 -28.86 -0.43 -2.76
C GLY A 240 -27.57 -0.18 -3.53
N GLU A 241 -27.29 1.07 -3.89
CA GLU A 241 -26.06 1.48 -4.60
C GLU A 241 -24.76 1.24 -3.81
N TYR A 242 -24.84 1.09 -2.49
CA TYR A 242 -23.71 0.84 -1.59
C TYR A 242 -23.70 -0.56 -0.98
N MET A 243 -24.64 -1.45 -1.33
CA MET A 243 -24.71 -2.81 -0.76
C MET A 243 -23.48 -3.68 -1.07
N ASN A 244 -22.76 -3.37 -2.16
CA ASN A 244 -21.53 -4.07 -2.53
C ASN A 244 -20.30 -3.56 -1.76
N LEU A 245 -20.42 -2.43 -1.06
CA LEU A 245 -19.31 -1.81 -0.35
C LEU A 245 -18.84 -2.67 0.85
N PRO A 246 -19.72 -3.15 1.75
CA PRO A 246 -19.31 -4.02 2.86
C PRO A 246 -18.52 -5.27 2.45
N PRO A 247 -18.97 -6.11 1.49
CA PRO A 247 -18.24 -7.33 1.13
C PRO A 247 -16.90 -7.04 0.43
N VAL A 248 -16.74 -5.90 -0.25
CA VAL A 248 -15.43 -5.50 -0.81
C VAL A 248 -14.49 -5.04 0.30
N LEU A 249 -14.99 -4.26 1.26
CA LEU A 249 -14.18 -3.77 2.38
C LEU A 249 -13.77 -4.89 3.34
N SER A 250 -14.61 -5.92 3.54
CA SER A 250 -14.27 -7.06 4.39
C SER A 250 -13.08 -7.87 3.87
N VAL A 251 -12.82 -7.85 2.55
CA VAL A 251 -11.62 -8.46 1.95
C VAL A 251 -10.35 -7.69 2.33
N LEU A 252 -10.46 -6.36 2.48
CA LEU A 252 -9.35 -5.48 2.82
C LEU A 252 -9.09 -5.42 4.34
N TYR A 253 -10.12 -5.68 5.14
CA TYR A 253 -10.07 -5.68 6.61
C TYR A 253 -10.50 -7.04 7.18
N PRO A 254 -9.71 -8.11 7.00
CA PRO A 254 -10.10 -9.47 7.38
C PRO A 254 -10.13 -9.71 8.91
N ALA A 255 -9.89 -8.70 9.74
CA ALA A 255 -9.71 -8.83 11.18
C ALA A 255 -10.69 -8.01 12.03
N LEU A 256 -11.87 -7.66 11.47
CA LEU A 256 -12.96 -7.05 12.23
C LEU A 256 -13.98 -8.10 12.68
#